data_AF-A0A930SVC3-F1
#
_entry.id   AF-A0A930SVC3-F1
#
_cell.length_a   1.000
_cell.length_b   1.000
_cell.length_c   1.000
_cell.angle_alpha   90.00
_cell.angle_beta   90.00
_cell.angle_gamma   90.00
#
_symmetry.space_group_name_H-M   'P 1'
#
loop_
_entity.id
_entity.type
_entity.pdbx_description
1 polymer ?
#
loop_
_entity_poly.entity_id
_entity_poly.type
_entity_poly.pdbx_seq_one_letter_code
_entity_poly.pdbx_strand_id
1 'polypeptide(L)'
;MRIFLLLSLCWGILNAASSAQAHQSGPFEQALLEYTRDKVLDQREYEYLKTLPRYRLSEQDRYLAEHFLGFVDRHKGFIKIQYSFYQGDRPVTLNFAFAPTYSEDSPVAGSSPREVLGNLSQNDTLAETLADGERCGAAALLSAHYLLYGSFQQAFARLNIQASVATYRAVHLAQERLYNYANTDGQAGLTSAFRYTVYEDGRVENPLASGETVQAAKLMGLRLQPLIGQHKDSLYQRRQVVNNLWTLYPEAVLLVGVYLDDKTGTVRSPEGERYPQNHFVLVFREAGRYWMLNSGGVDNGNGTALIPLSLQQMDGFVYRTTGSLDGLTRL
;
A
#
# COMPACT_ATOMS: atom_id res chain seq x y z
N MET A 1 25.25 -69.86 47.41
CA MET A 1 24.21 -70.18 48.40
C MET A 1 23.77 -68.87 49.07
N ARG A 2 22.45 -68.70 49.27
CA ARG A 2 21.73 -67.67 50.06
C ARG A 2 22.48 -66.52 50.78
N ILE A 3 21.97 -65.30 50.52
CA ILE A 3 21.56 -64.26 51.51
C ILE A 3 22.68 -63.53 52.31
N PHE A 4 22.81 -62.21 52.14
CA PHE A 4 22.31 -61.22 53.12
C PHE A 4 22.14 -59.81 52.49
N LEU A 5 21.24 -59.02 53.07
CA LEU A 5 20.73 -57.72 52.62
C LEU A 5 20.66 -56.78 53.85
N LEU A 6 20.50 -55.45 53.66
CA LEU A 6 20.31 -54.39 54.71
C LEU A 6 21.59 -54.02 55.50
N LEU A 7 21.92 -52.78 55.93
CA LEU A 7 21.39 -51.39 55.88
C LEU A 7 22.62 -50.43 55.71
N SER A 8 22.62 -49.09 55.60
CA SER A 8 21.65 -47.96 55.65
C SER A 8 22.18 -46.83 54.72
N LEU A 9 21.37 -46.07 53.97
CA LEU A 9 20.68 -44.80 54.31
C LEU A 9 21.54 -43.56 54.70
N CYS A 10 21.41 -42.53 53.85
CA CYS A 10 21.39 -41.08 54.12
C CYS A 10 22.61 -40.16 53.86
N TRP A 11 22.37 -39.30 52.84
CA TRP A 11 22.63 -37.84 52.74
C TRP A 11 23.88 -37.33 52.02
N GLY A 12 23.69 -36.37 51.10
CA GLY A 12 24.78 -35.52 50.60
C GLY A 12 24.74 -34.98 49.16
N ILE A 13 23.76 -35.29 48.30
CA ILE A 13 23.73 -34.73 46.93
C ILE A 13 22.91 -33.44 46.87
N LEU A 14 23.60 -32.30 47.05
CA LEU A 14 23.08 -30.97 46.72
C LEU A 14 23.51 -30.57 45.30
N ASN A 15 22.92 -31.23 44.30
CA ASN A 15 22.92 -30.69 42.94
C ASN A 15 21.81 -29.65 42.84
N ALA A 16 22.18 -28.38 43.07
CA ALA A 16 21.33 -27.23 42.75
C ALA A 16 21.23 -27.07 41.22
N ALA A 17 20.51 -27.96 40.57
CA ALA A 17 20.02 -27.72 39.22
C ALA A 17 19.03 -26.56 39.29
N SER A 18 19.41 -25.41 38.74
CA SER A 18 18.53 -24.25 38.62
C SER A 18 17.30 -24.64 37.79
N SER A 19 16.17 -24.85 38.47
CA SER A 19 14.87 -24.96 37.83
C SER A 19 14.47 -23.60 37.28
N ALA A 20 15.03 -23.25 36.12
CA ALA A 20 14.42 -22.26 35.26
C ALA A 20 13.04 -22.80 34.90
N GLN A 21 12.00 -22.28 35.57
CA GLN A 21 10.63 -22.59 35.21
C GLN A 21 10.45 -22.15 33.76
N ALA A 22 10.30 -23.11 32.86
CA ALA A 22 9.78 -22.81 31.55
C ALA A 22 8.43 -22.14 31.76
N HIS A 23 8.32 -20.84 31.44
CA HIS A 23 7.05 -20.16 31.41
C HIS A 23 6.15 -20.95 30.46
N GLN A 24 5.18 -21.67 31.02
CA GLN A 24 4.16 -22.32 30.23
C GLN A 24 3.25 -21.20 29.72
N SER A 25 3.48 -20.82 28.45
CA SER A 25 2.58 -19.94 27.70
C SER A 25 1.14 -20.41 27.89
N GLY A 26 0.25 -19.47 28.19
CA GLY A 26 -1.17 -19.80 28.22
C GLY A 26 -1.71 -20.09 26.81
N PRO A 27 -2.93 -20.64 26.70
CA PRO A 27 -3.50 -21.03 25.42
C PRO A 27 -3.67 -19.86 24.43
N PHE A 28 -3.81 -18.61 24.88
CA PHE A 28 -3.86 -17.44 24.01
C PHE A 28 -2.47 -17.07 23.48
N GLU A 29 -1.46 -16.97 24.35
CA GLU A 29 -0.08 -16.71 23.91
C GLU A 29 0.42 -17.81 22.97
N GLN A 30 0.15 -19.07 23.29
CA GLN A 30 0.54 -20.20 22.44
C GLN A 30 -0.17 -20.15 21.08
N ALA A 31 -1.50 -19.96 21.04
CA ALA A 31 -2.24 -19.87 19.78
C ALA A 31 -1.76 -18.69 18.93
N LEU A 32 -1.49 -17.53 19.55
CA LEU A 32 -0.97 -16.36 18.84
C LEU A 32 0.43 -16.61 18.25
N LEU A 33 1.30 -17.38 18.92
CA LEU A 33 2.62 -17.77 18.41
C LEU A 33 2.57 -18.90 17.37
N GLU A 34 1.56 -19.77 17.44
CA GLU A 34 1.39 -20.92 16.55
C GLU A 34 0.78 -20.52 15.20
N TYR A 35 -0.38 -19.86 15.20
CA TYR A 35 -1.13 -19.46 14.01
C TYR A 35 -0.53 -18.28 13.23
N THR A 36 0.70 -17.89 13.54
CA THR A 36 1.31 -16.71 12.94
C THR A 36 2.79 -16.86 12.59
N ARG A 37 3.30 -18.11 12.69
CA ARG A 37 4.69 -18.48 12.39
C ARG A 37 5.12 -18.03 10.99
N ASP A 38 4.18 -18.03 10.05
CA ASP A 38 4.38 -17.69 8.64
C ASP A 38 4.06 -16.20 8.33
N LYS A 39 3.86 -15.37 9.36
CA LYS A 39 3.59 -13.91 9.29
C LYS A 39 2.24 -13.52 8.67
N VAL A 40 1.30 -14.45 8.60
CA VAL A 40 -0.08 -14.24 8.17
C VAL A 40 -0.98 -14.69 9.32
N LEU A 41 -2.11 -14.02 9.54
CA LEU A 41 -3.15 -14.45 10.44
C LEU A 41 -4.46 -14.43 9.66
N ASP A 42 -4.97 -15.59 9.29
CA ASP A 42 -6.17 -15.67 8.45
C ASP A 42 -7.46 -15.34 9.24
N GLN A 43 -8.56 -15.11 8.53
CA GLN A 43 -9.85 -14.76 9.14
C GLN A 43 -10.39 -15.86 10.08
N ARG A 44 -10.13 -17.13 9.78
CA ARG A 44 -10.57 -18.28 10.60
C ARG A 44 -9.73 -18.40 11.87
N GLU A 45 -8.42 -18.20 11.77
CA GLU A 45 -7.49 -18.16 12.91
C GLU A 45 -7.83 -16.97 13.82
N TYR A 46 -8.11 -15.80 13.24
CA TYR A 46 -8.56 -14.63 14.00
C TYR A 46 -9.92 -14.84 14.69
N GLU A 47 -10.91 -15.44 14.02
CA GLU A 47 -12.17 -15.80 14.68
C GLU A 47 -11.97 -16.84 15.79
N TYR A 48 -11.03 -17.79 15.63
CA TYR A 48 -10.66 -18.70 16.71
C TYR A 48 -10.05 -17.96 17.91
N LEU A 49 -9.08 -17.07 17.69
CA LEU A 49 -8.48 -16.22 18.74
C LEU A 49 -9.54 -15.40 19.48
N LYS A 50 -10.57 -14.87 18.78
CA LYS A 50 -11.71 -14.17 19.40
C LYS A 50 -12.58 -15.07 20.30
N THR A 51 -12.52 -16.40 20.17
CA THR A 51 -13.20 -17.32 21.10
C THR A 51 -12.39 -17.57 22.37
N LEU A 52 -11.05 -17.48 22.32
CA LEU A 52 -10.17 -17.84 23.44
C LEU A 52 -10.41 -17.05 24.74
N PRO A 53 -10.76 -15.74 24.74
CA PRO A 53 -11.15 -15.00 25.95
C PRO A 53 -12.38 -15.54 26.69
N ARG A 54 -13.17 -16.42 26.07
CA ARG A 54 -14.35 -17.03 26.70
C ARG A 54 -13.99 -18.22 27.58
N TYR A 55 -12.77 -18.74 27.46
CA TYR A 55 -12.23 -19.76 28.34
C TYR A 55 -11.56 -19.08 29.55
N ARG A 56 -11.31 -19.85 30.63
CA ARG A 56 -10.57 -19.34 31.79
C ARG A 56 -9.09 -19.21 31.45
N LEU A 57 -8.71 -18.07 30.89
CA LEU A 57 -7.32 -17.68 30.65
C LEU A 57 -6.58 -17.38 31.96
N SER A 58 -5.24 -17.45 31.92
CA SER A 58 -4.40 -16.86 32.97
C SER A 58 -4.51 -15.34 32.94
N GLU A 59 -4.08 -14.66 34.02
CA GLU A 59 -4.10 -13.20 34.06
C GLU A 59 -3.23 -12.56 32.96
N GLN A 60 -2.07 -13.15 32.68
CA GLN A 60 -1.16 -12.74 31.61
C GLN A 60 -1.79 -12.92 30.22
N ASP A 61 -2.41 -14.08 29.96
CA ASP A 61 -3.11 -14.34 28.69
C ASP A 61 -4.33 -13.44 28.50
N ARG A 62 -5.08 -13.16 29.56
CA ARG A 62 -6.21 -12.24 29.52
C ARG A 62 -5.75 -10.83 29.15
N TYR A 63 -4.69 -10.34 29.79
CA TYR A 63 -4.11 -9.04 29.43
C TYR A 63 -3.58 -9.02 27.99
N LEU A 64 -2.89 -10.09 27.56
CA LEU A 64 -2.40 -10.23 26.19
C LEU A 64 -3.55 -10.25 25.17
N ALA A 65 -4.67 -10.93 25.49
CA ALA A 65 -5.85 -11.01 24.65
C ALA A 65 -6.62 -9.69 24.58
N GLU A 66 -6.80 -8.99 25.71
CA GLU A 66 -7.38 -7.65 25.75
C GLU A 66 -6.53 -6.65 24.95
N HIS A 67 -5.21 -6.69 25.12
CA HIS A 67 -4.27 -5.84 24.40
C HIS A 67 -4.24 -6.15 22.90
N PHE A 68 -4.17 -7.43 22.50
CA PHE A 68 -4.18 -7.85 21.10
C PHE A 68 -5.51 -7.53 20.42
N LEU A 69 -6.65 -7.97 20.97
CA LEU A 69 -7.96 -7.75 20.35
C LEU A 69 -8.32 -6.26 20.31
N GLY A 70 -7.99 -5.50 21.36
CA GLY A 70 -8.14 -4.05 21.37
C GLY A 70 -7.18 -3.33 20.41
N PHE A 71 -5.98 -3.86 20.19
CA PHE A 71 -5.07 -3.38 19.15
C PHE A 71 -5.62 -3.67 17.75
N VAL A 72 -6.11 -4.88 17.49
CA VAL A 72 -6.68 -5.26 16.19
C VAL A 72 -7.94 -4.46 15.87
N ASP A 73 -8.88 -4.25 16.81
CA ASP A 73 -10.07 -3.45 16.52
C ASP A 73 -9.75 -1.98 16.18
N ARG A 74 -8.70 -1.41 16.82
CA ARG A 74 -8.17 -0.08 16.46
C ARG A 74 -7.49 -0.05 15.08
N HIS A 75 -6.93 -1.17 14.63
CA HIS A 75 -6.16 -1.27 13.39
C HIS A 75 -6.83 -2.12 12.30
N LYS A 76 -8.13 -2.44 12.41
CA LYS A 76 -8.89 -3.27 11.44
C LYS A 76 -8.98 -2.72 10.01
N GLY A 77 -8.60 -1.45 9.83
CA GLY A 77 -8.43 -0.84 8.50
C GLY A 77 -7.12 -1.24 7.82
N PHE A 78 -6.13 -1.74 8.56
CA PHE A 78 -4.82 -2.16 8.05
C PHE A 78 -4.80 -3.65 7.76
N ILE A 79 -4.18 -4.03 6.65
CA ILE A 79 -3.89 -5.43 6.32
C ILE A 79 -2.62 -5.84 7.05
N LYS A 80 -1.54 -5.06 6.94
CA LYS A 80 -0.26 -5.37 7.60
C LYS A 80 -0.17 -4.68 8.96
N ILE A 81 -0.11 -5.46 10.03
CA ILE A 81 0.12 -4.97 11.39
C ILE A 81 1.38 -5.58 12.00
N GLN A 82 2.18 -4.73 12.66
CA GLN A 82 3.26 -5.15 13.55
C GLN A 82 2.74 -5.10 15.00
N TYR A 83 2.44 -6.25 15.58
CA TYR A 83 2.05 -6.39 16.97
C TYR A 83 3.28 -6.70 17.81
N SER A 84 3.47 -6.00 18.94
CA SER A 84 4.58 -6.28 19.86
C SER A 84 4.10 -6.35 21.30
N PHE A 85 4.63 -7.33 22.03
CA PHE A 85 4.35 -7.57 23.45
C PHE A 85 5.61 -8.11 24.15
N TYR A 86 5.53 -8.32 25.46
CA TYR A 86 6.62 -8.90 26.25
C TYR A 86 6.21 -10.27 26.80
N GLN A 87 7.08 -11.26 26.58
CA GLN A 87 7.01 -12.59 27.19
C GLN A 87 8.04 -12.64 28.33
N GLY A 88 7.60 -12.34 29.55
CA GLY A 88 8.53 -12.00 30.64
C GLY A 88 9.36 -10.77 30.24
N ASP A 89 10.68 -10.84 30.39
CA ASP A 89 11.59 -9.76 29.97
C ASP A 89 11.93 -9.76 28.47
N ARG A 90 11.42 -10.73 27.69
CA ARG A 90 11.75 -10.88 26.26
C ARG A 90 10.73 -10.12 25.39
N PRO A 91 11.14 -9.12 24.59
CA PRO A 91 10.25 -8.55 23.59
C PRO A 91 9.96 -9.57 22.49
N VAL A 92 8.68 -9.69 22.13
CA VAL A 92 8.18 -10.50 21.03
C VAL A 92 7.48 -9.56 20.05
N THR A 93 7.99 -9.52 18.82
CA THR A 93 7.39 -8.79 17.70
C THR A 93 6.88 -9.79 16.69
N LEU A 94 5.60 -9.69 16.38
CA LEU A 94 4.90 -10.51 15.41
C LEU A 94 4.35 -9.59 14.30
N ASN A 95 4.43 -10.05 13.05
CA ASN A 95 3.92 -9.31 11.90
C ASN A 95 2.80 -10.15 11.29
N PHE A 96 1.63 -9.57 11.07
CA PHE A 96 0.47 -10.26 10.49
C PHE A 96 -0.06 -9.49 9.29
N ALA A 97 -0.42 -10.23 8.24
CA ALA A 97 -1.38 -9.78 7.24
C ALA A 97 -2.78 -10.32 7.59
N PHE A 98 -3.79 -9.44 7.67
CA PHE A 98 -5.20 -9.84 7.65
C PHE A 98 -5.64 -10.12 6.21
N ALA A 99 -6.49 -11.13 6.02
CA ALA A 99 -7.18 -11.32 4.75
C ALA A 99 -8.04 -10.07 4.41
N PRO A 100 -8.14 -9.66 3.13
CA PRO A 100 -9.01 -8.55 2.74
C PRO A 100 -10.45 -8.79 3.18
N THR A 101 -11.19 -7.72 3.50
CA THR A 101 -12.63 -7.79 3.88
C THR A 101 -13.56 -8.12 2.70
N TYR A 102 -13.01 -8.35 1.51
CA TYR A 102 -13.71 -8.76 0.31
C TYR A 102 -13.20 -10.12 -0.18
N SER A 103 -13.99 -10.83 -0.98
CA SER A 103 -13.51 -11.97 -1.77
C SER A 103 -12.85 -11.46 -3.06
N GLU A 104 -11.66 -11.96 -3.38
CA GLU A 104 -10.87 -11.53 -4.54
C GLU A 104 -11.65 -11.66 -5.86
N ASP A 105 -12.50 -12.69 -5.96
CA ASP A 105 -13.32 -12.99 -7.15
C ASP A 105 -14.67 -12.26 -7.17
N SER A 106 -14.99 -11.50 -6.12
CA SER A 106 -16.15 -10.59 -6.15
C SER A 106 -15.90 -9.40 -7.07
N PRO A 107 -16.93 -8.88 -7.74
CA PRO A 107 -16.87 -7.57 -8.39
C PRO A 107 -16.46 -6.49 -7.39
N VAL A 108 -15.65 -5.53 -7.82
CA VAL A 108 -15.31 -4.34 -7.03
C VAL A 108 -16.60 -3.57 -6.73
N ALA A 109 -16.84 -3.26 -5.45
CA ALA A 109 -18.06 -2.59 -5.02
C ALA A 109 -18.08 -1.11 -5.45
N GLY A 110 -19.25 -0.60 -5.83
CA GLY A 110 -19.45 0.82 -6.14
C GLY A 110 -20.53 1.05 -7.19
N SER A 111 -21.20 2.21 -7.13
CA SER A 111 -22.22 2.62 -8.10
C SER A 111 -21.72 3.66 -9.11
N SER A 112 -20.61 4.33 -8.78
CA SER A 112 -19.93 5.32 -9.63
C SER A 112 -18.46 4.96 -9.82
N PRO A 113 -17.79 5.45 -10.89
CA PRO A 113 -16.38 5.16 -11.11
C PRO A 113 -15.49 5.58 -9.92
N ARG A 114 -15.84 6.71 -9.29
CA ARG A 114 -15.19 7.21 -8.07
C ARG A 114 -15.33 6.26 -6.88
N GLU A 115 -16.48 5.61 -6.69
CA GLU A 115 -16.68 4.62 -5.62
C GLU A 115 -15.92 3.31 -5.90
N VAL A 116 -15.97 2.82 -7.14
CA VAL A 116 -15.22 1.63 -7.56
C VAL A 116 -13.73 1.82 -7.29
N LEU A 117 -13.16 2.97 -7.68
CA LEU A 117 -11.76 3.28 -7.39
C LEU A 117 -11.49 3.55 -5.90
N GLY A 118 -12.42 4.17 -5.17
CA GLY A 118 -12.29 4.39 -3.73
C GLY A 118 -12.18 3.09 -2.93
N ASN A 119 -12.75 2.01 -3.44
CA ASN A 119 -12.70 0.67 -2.87
C ASN A 119 -11.53 -0.18 -3.39
N LEU A 120 -10.73 0.32 -4.35
CA LEU A 120 -9.51 -0.35 -4.80
C LEU A 120 -8.32 0.15 -3.98
N SER A 121 -7.83 -0.69 -3.09
CA SER A 121 -6.55 -0.51 -2.41
C SER A 121 -5.43 -1.10 -3.28
N GLN A 122 -4.18 -0.72 -2.97
CA GLN A 122 -2.98 -1.34 -3.54
C GLN A 122 -2.36 -2.32 -2.55
N ASN A 123 -2.43 -2.05 -1.24
CA ASN A 123 -1.82 -2.83 -0.15
C ASN A 123 -2.56 -4.13 0.18
N ASP A 124 -3.47 -4.55 -0.69
CA ASP A 124 -4.19 -5.80 -0.53
C ASP A 124 -3.30 -6.96 -1.00
N THR A 125 -2.68 -7.64 -0.03
CA THR A 125 -1.85 -8.82 -0.29
C THR A 125 -2.71 -9.96 -0.79
N LEU A 126 -2.85 -10.05 -2.12
CA LEU A 126 -3.43 -11.22 -2.76
C LEU A 126 -2.42 -12.37 -2.69
N ALA A 127 -2.91 -13.61 -2.69
CA ALA A 127 -2.05 -14.81 -2.65
C ALA A 127 -1.11 -14.93 -3.88
N GLU A 128 -1.40 -14.19 -4.95
CA GLU A 128 -0.75 -14.32 -6.26
C GLU A 128 0.24 -13.18 -6.56
N THR A 129 0.29 -12.10 -5.76
CA THR A 129 1.00 -10.85 -6.11
C THR A 129 2.19 -10.54 -5.20
N LEU A 130 3.29 -10.05 -5.78
CA LEU A 130 4.45 -9.59 -5.01
C LEU A 130 4.28 -8.18 -4.43
N ALA A 131 5.15 -7.83 -3.48
CA ALA A 131 5.06 -6.70 -2.54
C ALA A 131 4.37 -5.43 -3.09
N ASP A 132 3.16 -5.21 -2.56
CA ASP A 132 2.20 -4.21 -3.04
C ASP A 132 2.76 -2.82 -3.31
N GLY A 133 3.59 -2.28 -2.42
CA GLY A 133 4.04 -0.89 -2.44
C GLY A 133 4.72 -0.47 -3.75
N GLU A 134 5.36 -1.41 -4.45
CA GLU A 134 6.09 -1.14 -5.70
C GLU A 134 5.14 -0.85 -6.88
N ARG A 135 3.92 -1.38 -6.85
CA ARG A 135 2.94 -1.31 -7.96
C ARG A 135 2.27 0.07 -8.11
N CYS A 136 2.74 1.09 -7.38
CA CYS A 136 2.00 2.34 -7.19
C CYS A 136 1.75 3.15 -8.46
N GLY A 137 2.77 3.31 -9.30
CA GLY A 137 2.61 3.98 -10.59
C GLY A 137 1.68 3.22 -11.54
N ALA A 138 1.70 1.89 -11.50
CA ALA A 138 0.80 1.04 -12.28
C ALA A 138 -0.65 1.14 -11.78
N ALA A 139 -0.88 1.10 -10.47
CA ALA A 139 -2.20 1.30 -9.87
C ALA A 139 -2.79 2.68 -10.18
N ALA A 140 -1.96 3.74 -10.12
CA ALA A 140 -2.37 5.09 -10.51
C ALA A 140 -2.73 5.16 -12.01
N LEU A 141 -1.90 4.64 -12.90
CA LEU A 141 -2.15 4.70 -14.35
C LEU A 141 -3.34 3.84 -14.79
N LEU A 142 -3.54 2.67 -14.18
CA LEU A 142 -4.71 1.83 -14.41
C LEU A 142 -6.00 2.50 -13.89
N SER A 143 -5.94 3.15 -12.74
CA SER A 143 -7.07 3.94 -12.19
C SER A 143 -7.39 5.17 -13.06
N ALA A 144 -6.37 5.84 -13.61
CA ALA A 144 -6.56 6.95 -14.54
C ALA A 144 -7.19 6.48 -15.86
N HIS A 145 -6.81 5.30 -16.37
CA HIS A 145 -7.51 4.66 -17.49
C HIS A 145 -8.99 4.46 -17.17
N TYR A 146 -9.32 3.96 -15.98
CA TYR A 146 -10.70 3.73 -15.59
C TYR A 146 -11.52 5.03 -15.42
N LEU A 147 -10.96 6.07 -14.80
CA LEU A 147 -11.58 7.41 -14.75
C LEU A 147 -11.84 7.94 -16.17
N LEU A 148 -10.84 7.86 -17.05
CA LEU A 148 -10.92 8.45 -18.37
C LEU A 148 -11.80 7.63 -19.33
N TYR A 149 -11.77 6.30 -19.32
CA TYR A 149 -12.49 5.43 -20.27
C TYR A 149 -13.78 4.79 -19.70
N GLY A 150 -14.01 4.87 -18.38
CA GLY A 150 -15.20 4.33 -17.71
C GLY A 150 -15.23 2.79 -17.56
N SER A 151 -14.15 2.09 -17.90
CA SER A 151 -14.07 0.62 -17.87
C SER A 151 -12.62 0.14 -17.84
N PHE A 152 -12.35 -0.99 -17.18
CA PHE A 152 -11.05 -1.66 -17.24
C PHE A 152 -10.91 -2.60 -18.45
N GLN A 153 -11.98 -2.90 -19.20
CA GLN A 153 -11.98 -3.95 -20.24
C GLN A 153 -10.88 -3.74 -21.30
N GLN A 154 -10.63 -2.48 -21.72
CA GLN A 154 -9.57 -2.21 -22.68
C GLN A 154 -8.17 -2.39 -22.07
N ALA A 155 -7.96 -1.99 -20.81
CA ALA A 155 -6.72 -2.24 -20.10
C ALA A 155 -6.47 -3.73 -19.89
N PHE A 156 -7.48 -4.49 -19.44
CA PHE A 156 -7.42 -5.94 -19.28
C PHE A 156 -7.07 -6.65 -20.59
N ALA A 157 -7.70 -6.29 -21.71
CA ALA A 157 -7.37 -6.84 -23.02
C ALA A 157 -5.90 -6.59 -23.41
N ARG A 158 -5.39 -5.37 -23.19
CA ARG A 158 -3.98 -5.02 -23.46
C ARG A 158 -2.98 -5.70 -22.52
N LEU A 159 -3.42 -6.13 -21.34
CA LEU A 159 -2.65 -6.88 -20.35
C LEU A 159 -2.89 -8.41 -20.44
N ASN A 160 -3.59 -8.89 -21.48
CA ASN A 160 -3.96 -10.29 -21.70
C ASN A 160 -4.73 -10.93 -20.52
N ILE A 161 -5.56 -10.16 -19.83
CA ILE A 161 -6.41 -10.61 -18.72
C ILE A 161 -7.81 -10.92 -19.27
N GLN A 162 -8.23 -12.17 -19.11
CA GLN A 162 -9.54 -12.67 -19.56
C GLN A 162 -10.61 -12.44 -18.48
N ALA A 163 -10.94 -11.18 -18.22
CA ALA A 163 -11.96 -10.79 -17.25
C ALA A 163 -13.03 -9.90 -17.90
N SER A 164 -14.28 -10.36 -17.88
CA SER A 164 -15.45 -9.60 -18.38
C SER A 164 -15.96 -8.54 -17.38
N VAL A 165 -15.67 -8.76 -16.09
CA VAL A 165 -16.04 -7.92 -14.95
C VAL A 165 -14.78 -7.50 -14.19
N ALA A 166 -14.78 -6.29 -13.63
CA ALA A 166 -13.73 -5.85 -12.72
C ALA A 166 -13.92 -6.49 -11.34
N THR A 167 -13.26 -7.63 -11.12
CA THR A 167 -13.08 -8.21 -9.78
C THR A 167 -11.80 -7.67 -9.14
N TYR A 168 -11.67 -7.78 -7.81
CA TYR A 168 -10.44 -7.37 -7.13
C TYR A 168 -9.21 -8.13 -7.67
N ARG A 169 -9.31 -9.46 -7.84
CA ARG A 169 -8.27 -10.29 -8.48
C ARG A 169 -7.87 -9.74 -9.85
N ALA A 170 -8.85 -9.47 -10.73
CA ALA A 170 -8.58 -9.00 -12.09
C ALA A 170 -7.89 -7.62 -12.10
N VAL A 171 -8.28 -6.71 -11.20
CA VAL A 171 -7.64 -5.39 -11.10
C VAL A 171 -6.23 -5.50 -10.53
N HIS A 172 -5.99 -6.24 -9.45
CA HIS A 172 -4.65 -6.42 -8.88
C HIS A 172 -3.69 -7.13 -9.84
N LEU A 173 -4.16 -8.16 -10.55
CA LEU A 173 -3.38 -8.82 -11.61
C LEU A 173 -3.06 -7.84 -12.76
N ALA A 174 -3.97 -6.90 -13.06
CA ALA A 174 -3.70 -5.85 -14.04
C ALA A 174 -2.66 -4.83 -13.55
N GLN A 175 -2.70 -4.44 -12.28
CA GLN A 175 -1.66 -3.59 -11.67
C GLN A 175 -0.29 -4.26 -11.75
N GLU A 176 -0.20 -5.54 -11.40
CA GLU A 176 1.06 -6.30 -11.42
C GLU A 176 1.57 -6.54 -12.84
N ARG A 177 0.72 -6.93 -13.80
CA ARG A 177 1.12 -7.08 -15.21
C ARG A 177 1.56 -5.76 -15.84
N LEU A 178 0.91 -4.65 -15.48
CA LEU A 178 1.31 -3.32 -15.94
C LEU A 178 2.63 -2.88 -15.33
N TYR A 179 2.84 -3.15 -14.04
CA TYR A 179 4.12 -2.95 -13.36
C TYR A 179 5.24 -3.76 -14.02
N ASN A 180 5.08 -5.08 -14.17
CA ASN A 180 6.08 -5.96 -14.78
C ASN A 180 6.32 -5.69 -16.28
N TYR A 181 5.38 -5.06 -16.97
CA TYR A 181 5.58 -4.60 -18.35
C TYR A 181 6.41 -3.32 -18.41
N ALA A 182 6.21 -2.40 -17.46
CA ALA A 182 6.79 -1.07 -17.49
C ALA A 182 8.09 -0.94 -16.71
N ASN A 183 8.29 -1.73 -15.65
CA ASN A 183 9.53 -1.80 -14.89
C ASN A 183 10.62 -2.44 -15.78
N THR A 184 11.62 -1.64 -16.12
CA THR A 184 12.71 -1.95 -17.04
C THR A 184 14.08 -1.88 -16.38
N ASP A 185 14.21 -1.19 -15.25
CA ASP A 185 15.47 -1.12 -14.48
C ASP A 185 15.55 -2.16 -13.34
N GLY A 186 14.45 -2.86 -13.04
CA GLY A 186 14.34 -3.87 -12.01
C GLY A 186 14.35 -3.34 -10.57
N GLN A 187 14.20 -2.02 -10.39
CA GLN A 187 14.07 -1.38 -9.08
C GLN A 187 12.60 -1.37 -8.61
N ALA A 188 12.39 -1.20 -7.32
CA ALA A 188 11.06 -1.07 -6.74
C ALA A 188 10.40 0.28 -7.12
N GLY A 189 9.29 0.23 -7.85
CA GLY A 189 8.52 1.41 -8.29
C GLY A 189 8.52 1.61 -9.81
N LEU A 190 7.98 2.76 -10.28
CA LEU A 190 8.08 3.16 -11.68
C LEU A 190 8.72 4.53 -11.77
N THR A 191 9.79 4.65 -12.54
CA THR A 191 10.47 5.93 -12.77
C THR A 191 9.60 6.92 -13.56
N SER A 192 9.65 8.20 -13.17
CA SER A 192 9.10 9.32 -13.93
C SER A 192 10.08 10.49 -13.86
N ALA A 193 10.46 11.03 -15.01
CA ALA A 193 11.43 12.12 -15.14
C ALA A 193 11.04 13.09 -16.26
N PHE A 194 11.38 14.37 -16.09
CA PHE A 194 11.06 15.41 -17.06
C PHE A 194 12.29 15.94 -17.77
N ARG A 195 12.16 16.16 -19.08
CA ARG A 195 13.13 16.87 -19.90
C ARG A 195 12.46 18.12 -20.45
N TYR A 196 13.14 19.25 -20.43
CA TYR A 196 12.63 20.54 -20.90
C TYR A 196 13.78 21.43 -21.37
N THR A 197 13.48 22.40 -22.23
CA THR A 197 14.44 23.41 -22.68
C THR A 197 14.35 24.62 -21.76
N VAL A 198 15.50 25.10 -21.27
CA VAL A 198 15.62 26.37 -20.53
C VAL A 198 16.37 27.36 -21.41
N TYR A 199 15.80 28.55 -21.63
CA TYR A 199 16.44 29.63 -22.38
C TYR A 199 17.22 30.59 -21.45
N GLU A 200 18.03 31.46 -22.02
CA GLU A 200 18.85 32.44 -21.26
C GLU A 200 18.01 33.38 -20.40
N ASP A 201 16.81 33.75 -20.89
CA ASP A 201 15.79 34.55 -20.18
C ASP A 201 15.13 33.80 -19.00
N GLY A 202 15.47 32.53 -18.78
CA GLY A 202 14.91 31.67 -17.74
C GLY A 202 13.58 31.00 -18.10
N ARG A 203 12.99 31.29 -19.27
CA ARG A 203 11.77 30.63 -19.77
C ARG A 203 12.01 29.13 -19.97
N VAL A 204 10.96 28.34 -19.74
CA VAL A 204 10.96 26.89 -19.85
C VAL A 204 9.93 26.42 -20.87
N GLU A 205 10.35 25.61 -21.85
CA GLU A 205 9.50 25.10 -22.92
C GLU A 205 9.77 23.62 -23.26
N ASN A 206 8.92 23.05 -24.09
CA ASN A 206 8.98 21.69 -24.59
C ASN A 206 9.14 20.62 -23.48
N PRO A 207 8.27 20.62 -22.44
CA PRO A 207 8.27 19.57 -21.44
C PRO A 207 7.92 18.21 -22.06
N LEU A 208 8.81 17.22 -21.86
CA LEU A 208 8.63 15.84 -22.27
C LEU A 208 8.74 14.93 -21.05
N ALA A 209 7.76 14.03 -20.90
CA ALA A 209 7.81 12.94 -19.93
C ALA A 209 8.80 11.88 -20.41
N SER A 210 9.49 11.24 -19.47
CA SER A 210 10.42 10.13 -19.68
C SER A 210 10.42 9.20 -18.46
N GLY A 211 10.95 7.99 -18.61
CA GLY A 211 10.84 6.94 -17.61
C GLY A 211 9.69 5.96 -17.91
N GLU A 212 9.45 5.09 -16.96
CA GLU A 212 8.60 3.90 -17.10
C GLU A 212 7.11 4.22 -17.03
N THR A 213 6.74 5.30 -16.33
CA THR A 213 5.37 5.85 -16.35
C THR A 213 4.89 6.14 -17.77
N VAL A 214 5.77 6.56 -18.68
CA VAL A 214 5.45 6.79 -20.10
C VAL A 214 5.10 5.48 -20.82
N GLN A 215 5.82 4.40 -20.52
CA GLN A 215 5.58 3.09 -21.12
C GLN A 215 4.25 2.50 -20.62
N ALA A 216 4.04 2.54 -19.30
CA ALA A 216 2.79 2.11 -18.67
C ALA A 216 1.57 2.90 -19.20
N ALA A 217 1.67 4.23 -19.24
CA ALA A 217 0.59 5.09 -19.74
C ALA A 217 0.28 4.82 -21.21
N LYS A 218 1.31 4.65 -22.06
CA LYS A 218 1.13 4.30 -23.47
C LYS A 218 0.38 2.97 -23.63
N LEU A 219 0.71 1.94 -22.84
CA LEU A 219 -0.05 0.69 -22.83
C LEU A 219 -1.49 0.90 -22.32
N MET A 220 -1.68 1.75 -21.32
CA MET A 220 -3.01 2.18 -20.85
C MET A 220 -3.73 3.11 -21.83
N GLY A 221 -3.13 3.46 -22.97
CA GLY A 221 -3.76 4.30 -23.99
C GLY A 221 -3.98 5.73 -23.50
N LEU A 222 -3.13 6.19 -22.59
CA LEU A 222 -3.15 7.51 -21.99
C LEU A 222 -2.10 8.40 -22.64
N ARG A 223 -2.44 9.67 -22.81
CA ARG A 223 -1.49 10.73 -23.15
C ARG A 223 -1.00 11.36 -21.86
N LEU A 224 0.32 11.41 -21.65
CA LEU A 224 0.96 12.24 -20.62
C LEU A 224 1.32 13.62 -21.19
N GLN A 225 1.13 14.65 -20.39
CA GLN A 225 1.64 15.99 -20.60
C GLN A 225 2.26 16.50 -19.28
N PRO A 226 3.58 16.70 -19.17
CA PRO A 226 4.16 17.23 -17.94
C PRO A 226 3.68 18.65 -17.68
N LEU A 227 3.31 18.92 -16.44
CA LEU A 227 2.81 20.20 -15.98
C LEU A 227 3.87 20.87 -15.11
N ILE A 228 4.73 21.65 -15.77
CA ILE A 228 5.80 22.43 -15.14
C ILE A 228 5.52 23.93 -15.28
N GLY A 229 6.03 24.72 -14.33
CA GLY A 229 6.01 26.18 -14.38
C GLY A 229 6.81 26.72 -15.58
N GLN A 230 6.41 27.89 -16.08
CA GLN A 230 6.93 28.47 -17.32
C GLN A 230 8.32 29.11 -17.20
N HIS A 231 8.92 29.11 -16.00
CA HIS A 231 10.20 29.76 -15.72
C HIS A 231 11.01 28.94 -14.71
N LYS A 232 12.34 28.90 -14.86
CA LYS A 232 13.25 28.04 -14.09
C LYS A 232 13.13 28.24 -12.56
N ASP A 233 13.00 29.50 -12.13
CA ASP A 233 12.91 29.86 -10.70
C ASP A 233 11.50 29.63 -10.12
N SER A 234 10.54 29.22 -10.94
CA SER A 234 9.16 28.93 -10.56
C SER A 234 8.62 27.64 -11.18
N LEU A 235 9.49 26.67 -11.52
CA LEU A 235 9.14 25.35 -12.07
C LEU A 235 8.01 24.63 -11.32
N TYR A 236 7.95 24.81 -10.00
CA TYR A 236 6.95 24.18 -9.16
C TYR A 236 5.65 24.98 -9.01
N GLN A 237 5.56 26.22 -9.52
CA GLN A 237 4.35 27.05 -9.51
C GLN A 237 3.44 26.71 -10.70
N ARG A 238 2.65 25.64 -10.56
CA ARG A 238 1.97 24.97 -11.69
C ARG A 238 0.52 25.40 -11.91
N ARG A 239 -0.02 26.30 -11.08
CA ARG A 239 -1.45 26.69 -11.07
C ARG A 239 -2.00 27.05 -12.45
N GLN A 240 -1.27 27.87 -13.22
CA GLN A 240 -1.72 28.31 -14.55
C GLN A 240 -1.75 27.15 -15.56
N VAL A 241 -0.71 26.31 -15.60
CA VAL A 241 -0.65 25.19 -16.56
C VAL A 241 -1.67 24.09 -16.24
N VAL A 242 -1.95 23.84 -14.95
CA VAL A 242 -3.02 22.91 -14.52
C VAL A 242 -4.40 23.45 -14.87
N ASN A 243 -4.66 24.74 -14.62
CA ASN A 243 -5.93 25.37 -15.01
C ASN A 243 -6.13 25.31 -16.53
N ASN A 244 -5.10 25.62 -17.32
CA ASN A 244 -5.15 25.54 -18.77
C ASN A 244 -5.44 24.12 -19.27
N LEU A 245 -4.82 23.10 -18.66
CA LEU A 245 -5.13 21.69 -18.96
C LEU A 245 -6.61 21.40 -18.75
N TRP A 246 -7.17 21.74 -17.58
CA TRP A 246 -8.59 21.49 -17.28
C TRP A 246 -9.56 22.37 -18.08
N THR A 247 -9.13 23.51 -18.62
CA THR A 247 -9.92 24.29 -19.59
C THR A 247 -9.99 23.60 -20.95
N LEU A 248 -8.90 22.98 -21.40
CA LEU A 248 -8.84 22.25 -22.68
C LEU A 248 -9.44 20.83 -22.59
N TYR A 249 -9.25 20.18 -21.44
CA TYR A 249 -9.63 18.80 -21.16
C TYR A 249 -10.28 18.72 -19.76
N PRO A 250 -11.60 18.99 -19.64
CA PRO A 250 -12.29 19.04 -18.35
C PRO A 250 -12.19 17.73 -17.53
N GLU A 251 -12.17 16.59 -18.21
CA GLU A 251 -12.05 15.25 -17.64
C GLU A 251 -10.59 14.83 -17.33
N ALA A 252 -9.60 15.70 -17.54
CA ALA A 252 -8.19 15.33 -17.36
C ALA A 252 -7.90 14.96 -15.90
N VAL A 253 -7.15 13.87 -15.74
CA VAL A 253 -6.68 13.38 -14.44
C VAL A 253 -5.24 13.85 -14.26
N LEU A 254 -4.88 14.33 -13.08
CA LEU A 254 -3.51 14.65 -12.74
C LEU A 254 -2.86 13.44 -12.09
N LEU A 255 -1.64 13.10 -12.50
CA LEU A 255 -0.77 12.14 -11.84
C LEU A 255 0.31 12.91 -11.07
N VAL A 256 0.38 12.71 -9.76
CA VAL A 256 1.44 13.24 -8.90
C VAL A 256 2.31 12.08 -8.45
N GLY A 257 3.61 12.13 -8.75
CA GLY A 257 4.58 11.14 -8.30
C GLY A 257 5.67 11.77 -7.42
N VAL A 258 6.06 11.06 -6.37
CA VAL A 258 7.11 11.50 -5.44
C VAL A 258 8.05 10.35 -5.10
N TYR A 259 9.26 10.67 -4.67
CA TYR A 259 10.03 9.75 -3.84
C TYR A 259 9.61 9.95 -2.39
N LEU A 260 9.07 8.89 -1.78
CA LEU A 260 8.80 8.77 -0.36
C LEU A 260 9.86 7.85 0.25
N ASP A 261 10.69 8.40 1.11
CA ASP A 261 11.58 7.64 1.99
C ASP A 261 10.72 6.97 3.07
N ASP A 262 10.43 5.67 2.88
CA ASP A 262 9.51 4.86 3.69
C ASP A 262 9.91 4.77 5.17
N LYS A 263 11.22 4.83 5.44
CA LYS A 263 11.80 4.74 6.79
C LYS A 263 11.73 6.05 7.57
N THR A 264 11.78 7.19 6.88
CA THR A 264 11.78 8.52 7.53
C THR A 264 10.51 9.33 7.31
N GLY A 265 9.64 8.89 6.39
CA GLY A 265 8.49 9.67 5.91
C GLY A 265 8.87 10.87 5.03
N THR A 266 10.15 11.00 4.63
CA THR A 266 10.64 12.18 3.90
C THR A 266 10.21 12.12 2.43
N VAL A 267 9.40 13.10 2.01
CA VAL A 267 9.12 13.35 0.59
C VAL A 267 10.30 14.10 -0.03
N ARG A 268 10.90 13.56 -1.10
CA ARG A 268 11.97 14.21 -1.87
C ARG A 268 11.48 14.62 -3.26
N SER A 269 11.99 15.76 -3.73
CA SER A 269 11.87 16.15 -5.14
C SER A 269 12.66 15.16 -6.03
N PRO A 270 12.20 14.86 -7.25
CA PRO A 270 13.02 14.22 -8.27
C PRO A 270 14.14 15.17 -8.73
N GLU A 271 15.20 15.31 -7.91
CA GLU A 271 16.46 15.97 -8.26
C GLU A 271 17.28 15.08 -9.21
N GLY A 272 16.80 14.97 -10.45
CA GLY A 272 17.35 14.11 -11.48
C GLY A 272 17.09 12.62 -11.25
N GLU A 273 17.86 11.77 -11.93
CA GLU A 273 17.73 10.30 -11.91
C GLU A 273 18.15 9.64 -10.57
N ARG A 274 18.44 10.44 -9.53
CA ARG A 274 19.04 9.96 -8.27
C ARG A 274 18.05 9.35 -7.28
N TYR A 275 16.75 9.61 -7.44
CA TYR A 275 15.68 9.08 -6.60
C TYR A 275 14.47 8.66 -7.47
N PRO A 276 14.30 7.37 -7.80
CA PRO A 276 13.18 6.89 -8.59
C PRO A 276 11.87 7.06 -7.80
N GLN A 277 10.80 7.56 -8.43
CA GLN A 277 9.54 7.81 -7.73
C GLN A 277 8.86 6.48 -7.35
N ASN A 278 8.56 6.30 -6.07
CA ASN A 278 8.00 5.06 -5.51
C ASN A 278 6.59 5.25 -4.94
N HIS A 279 6.05 6.48 -4.92
CA HIS A 279 4.68 6.75 -4.49
C HIS A 279 3.97 7.68 -5.46
N PHE A 280 2.75 7.29 -5.85
CA PHE A 280 1.91 7.98 -6.83
C PHE A 280 0.49 8.16 -6.31
N VAL A 281 -0.10 9.32 -6.60
CA VAL A 281 -1.51 9.61 -6.35
C VAL A 281 -2.13 10.28 -7.59
N LEU A 282 -3.43 10.09 -7.78
CA LEU A 282 -4.19 10.83 -8.78
C LEU A 282 -4.92 11.99 -8.15
N VAL A 283 -5.09 13.10 -8.89
CA VAL A 283 -6.01 14.18 -8.55
C VAL A 283 -6.93 14.49 -9.73
N PHE A 284 -8.24 14.47 -9.52
CA PHE A 284 -9.23 14.69 -10.57
C PHE A 284 -10.37 15.59 -10.11
N ARG A 285 -11.23 15.99 -11.05
CA ARG A 285 -12.42 16.82 -10.78
C ARG A 285 -13.68 15.99 -11.06
N GLU A 286 -14.62 16.01 -10.12
CA GLU A 286 -15.96 15.44 -10.31
C GLU A 286 -16.98 16.34 -9.63
N ALA A 287 -18.10 16.64 -10.29
CA ALA A 287 -19.18 17.49 -9.78
C ALA A 287 -18.70 18.85 -9.18
N GLY A 288 -17.68 19.45 -9.78
CA GLY A 288 -17.08 20.73 -9.35
C GLY A 288 -16.15 20.63 -8.13
N ARG A 289 -15.92 19.44 -7.57
CA ARG A 289 -15.02 19.19 -6.43
C ARG A 289 -13.71 18.57 -6.90
N TYR A 290 -12.65 18.73 -6.11
CA TYR A 290 -11.37 18.07 -6.31
C TYR A 290 -11.29 16.83 -5.44
N TRP A 291 -10.80 15.73 -6.01
CA TRP A 291 -10.62 14.45 -5.34
C TRP A 291 -9.20 13.97 -5.55
N MET A 292 -8.58 13.45 -4.49
CA MET A 292 -7.36 12.67 -4.55
C MET A 292 -7.73 11.19 -4.48
N LEU A 293 -7.14 10.37 -5.35
CA LEU A 293 -7.10 8.92 -5.18
C LEU A 293 -5.67 8.54 -4.78
N ASN A 294 -5.48 8.18 -3.52
CA ASN A 294 -4.21 7.67 -3.03
C ASN A 294 -4.08 6.20 -3.40
N SER A 295 -3.27 5.91 -4.43
CA SER A 295 -3.05 4.53 -4.87
C SER A 295 -2.31 3.72 -3.80
N GLY A 296 -1.23 4.24 -3.23
CA GLY A 296 -0.26 3.44 -2.47
C GLY A 296 -0.15 3.69 -0.98
N GLY A 297 -1.19 4.23 -0.32
CA GLY A 297 -1.14 4.58 1.10
C GLY A 297 -2.38 4.20 1.91
N VAL A 298 -3.21 3.30 1.39
CA VAL A 298 -4.40 2.78 2.09
C VAL A 298 -4.51 1.28 1.90
N ASP A 299 -4.98 0.63 2.96
CA ASP A 299 -5.21 -0.80 3.05
C ASP A 299 -6.71 -1.12 2.94
N ASN A 300 -7.04 -2.33 2.47
CA ASN A 300 -8.30 -3.02 2.71
C ASN A 300 -9.58 -2.41 2.08
N GLY A 301 -9.48 -1.71 0.94
CA GLY A 301 -10.63 -1.38 0.08
C GLY A 301 -11.83 -0.67 0.74
N ASN A 302 -11.64 -0.01 1.88
CA ASN A 302 -12.71 0.52 2.75
C ASN A 302 -13.26 1.89 2.30
N GLY A 303 -13.23 2.21 1.01
CA GLY A 303 -13.60 3.54 0.48
C GLY A 303 -12.60 4.67 0.81
N THR A 304 -11.50 4.35 1.50
CA THR A 304 -10.53 5.30 2.09
C THR A 304 -9.48 5.81 1.11
N ALA A 305 -9.31 5.15 -0.05
CA ALA A 305 -8.38 5.61 -1.09
C ALA A 305 -8.74 7.01 -1.62
N LEU A 306 -10.02 7.36 -1.54
CA LEU A 306 -10.57 8.59 -2.07
C LEU A 306 -10.69 9.68 -0.98
N ILE A 307 -9.97 10.78 -1.17
CA ILE A 307 -9.93 11.91 -0.22
C ILE A 307 -10.37 13.20 -0.94
N PRO A 308 -11.40 13.92 -0.45
CA PRO A 308 -11.77 15.22 -1.01
C PRO A 308 -10.69 16.27 -0.70
N LEU A 309 -10.32 17.08 -1.69
CA LEU A 309 -9.32 18.14 -1.54
C LEU A 309 -9.96 19.53 -1.46
N SER A 310 -9.58 20.29 -0.43
CA SER A 310 -9.83 21.73 -0.35
C SER A 310 -8.93 22.52 -1.31
N LEU A 311 -9.27 23.79 -1.56
CA LEU A 311 -8.43 24.69 -2.37
C LEU A 311 -7.04 24.95 -1.75
N GLN A 312 -6.92 24.85 -0.42
CA GLN A 312 -5.64 24.97 0.28
C GLN A 312 -4.78 23.72 0.06
N GLN A 313 -5.38 22.53 0.15
CA GLN A 313 -4.69 21.27 -0.18
C GLN A 313 -4.28 21.24 -1.65
N MET A 314 -5.12 21.70 -2.58
CA MET A 314 -4.74 21.85 -3.99
C MET A 314 -3.52 22.76 -4.20
N ASP A 315 -3.38 23.83 -3.42
CA ASP A 315 -2.20 24.71 -3.50
C ASP A 315 -0.91 23.99 -3.08
N GLY A 316 -0.93 23.23 -1.98
CA GLY A 316 0.22 22.44 -1.54
C GLY A 316 0.52 21.22 -2.41
N PHE A 317 -0.45 20.33 -2.61
CA PHE A 317 -0.26 19.02 -3.24
C PHE A 317 -0.13 19.05 -4.76
N VAL A 318 -0.68 20.06 -5.44
CA VAL A 318 -0.70 20.13 -6.90
C VAL A 318 0.01 21.38 -7.43
N TYR A 319 -0.36 22.57 -6.94
CA TYR A 319 0.14 23.82 -7.54
C TYR A 319 1.53 24.25 -7.07
N ARG A 320 2.06 23.64 -5.99
CA ARG A 320 3.39 23.93 -5.42
C ARG A 320 4.20 22.70 -5.02
N THR A 321 3.70 21.48 -5.26
CA THR A 321 4.45 20.26 -4.96
C THR A 321 5.81 20.27 -5.66
N THR A 322 6.82 19.64 -5.06
CA THR A 322 8.12 19.43 -5.69
C THR A 322 8.17 18.15 -6.51
N GLY A 323 7.18 17.25 -6.40
CA GLY A 323 7.10 15.98 -7.13
C GLY A 323 6.92 16.13 -8.66
N SER A 324 6.83 15.01 -9.37
CA SER A 324 6.30 15.04 -10.74
C SER A 324 4.83 15.48 -10.71
N LEU A 325 4.40 16.14 -11.78
CA LEU A 325 2.99 16.40 -12.05
C LEU A 325 2.78 16.24 -13.55
N ASP A 326 1.95 15.29 -13.94
CA ASP A 326 1.56 15.06 -15.31
C ASP A 326 0.03 15.19 -15.46
N GLY A 327 -0.40 15.79 -16.57
CA GLY A 327 -1.77 15.70 -17.05
C GLY A 327 -1.96 14.42 -17.85
N LEU A 328 -2.99 13.66 -17.51
CA LEU A 328 -3.43 12.46 -18.21
C LEU A 328 -4.73 12.73 -18.96
N THR A 329 -4.73 12.43 -20.26
CA THR A 329 -5.94 12.44 -21.10
C THR A 329 -6.07 11.12 -21.85
N ARG A 330 -7.24 10.88 -22.47
CA ARG A 330 -7.36 9.89 -23.55
C ARG A 330 -6.36 10.22 -24.66
N LEU A 331 -5.81 9.20 -25.33
CA LEU A 331 -4.89 9.36 -26.48
C LEU A 331 -5.51 10.08 -27.67
#